data_AF-A0A1H8L7D6-F1
#
_entry.id   AF-A0A1H8L7D6-F1
#
_cell.length_a   1.000
_cell.length_b   1.000
_cell.length_c   1.000
_cell.angle_alpha   90.00
_cell.angle_beta   90.00
_cell.angle_gamma   90.00
#
_symmetry.space_group_name_H-M   'P 1'
#
loop_
_entity.id
_entity.type
_entity.pdbx_description
1 polymer ?
#
loop_
_entity_poly.entity_id
_entity_poly.type
_entity_poly.pdbx_seq_one_letter_code
_entity_poly.pdbx_strand_id
1 'polypeptide(L)'
;MESQITTIPSNQEDLMDTSTLTTPSPDEIRAVLKKHNLTREQAASLLHVSLRTMHNWLAPVGTVNYRAMPLAAWELLLIKLGEKEVDRWIQ
;
A
#
# COMPACT_ATOMS: atom_id res chain seq x y z
N MET A 1 -19.75 13.53 -50.75
CA MET A 1 -19.14 14.18 -49.57
C MET A 1 -20.11 13.97 -48.43
N GLU A 2 -19.88 12.96 -47.61
CA GLU A 2 -20.58 12.76 -46.33
C GLU A 2 -19.64 11.89 -45.50
N SER A 3 -18.82 12.56 -44.69
CA SER A 3 -17.90 11.93 -43.75
C SER A 3 -18.72 11.40 -42.59
N GLN A 4 -18.86 10.08 -42.49
CA GLN A 4 -19.38 9.44 -41.28
C GLN A 4 -18.35 9.66 -40.17
N ILE A 5 -18.69 10.53 -39.23
CA ILE A 5 -17.98 10.66 -37.96
C ILE A 5 -18.31 9.38 -37.19
N THR A 6 -17.39 8.41 -37.19
CA THR A 6 -17.44 7.29 -36.26
C THR A 6 -17.34 7.88 -34.86
N THR A 7 -18.47 7.86 -34.15
CA THR A 7 -18.52 8.03 -32.70
C THR A 7 -17.59 6.99 -32.07
N ILE A 8 -16.41 7.42 -31.64
CA ILE A 8 -15.58 6.65 -30.71
C ILE A 8 -16.38 6.62 -29.40
N PRO A 9 -16.76 5.45 -28.84
CA PRO A 9 -17.36 5.41 -27.52
C PRO A 9 -16.33 5.92 -26.50
N SER A 10 -16.72 6.98 -25.80
CA SER A 10 -15.95 7.73 -24.80
C SER A 10 -15.73 6.98 -23.48
N ASN A 11 -15.56 5.66 -23.50
CA ASN A 11 -15.26 4.87 -22.32
C ASN A 11 -13.82 4.36 -22.37
N GLN A 12 -12.90 5.28 -22.16
CA GLN A 12 -11.56 4.99 -21.63
C GLN A 12 -11.64 4.99 -20.10
N GLU A 13 -12.39 4.06 -19.52
CA GLU A 13 -12.45 3.88 -18.05
C GLU A 13 -11.90 2.52 -17.57
N ASP A 14 -11.38 1.68 -18.48
CA ASP A 14 -10.93 0.31 -18.15
C ASP A 14 -9.42 0.08 -18.35
N LEU A 15 -8.59 1.12 -18.28
CA LEU A 15 -7.12 0.98 -18.39
C LEU A 15 -6.39 1.82 -17.33
N MET A 16 -6.60 1.48 -16.07
CA MET A 16 -5.61 1.51 -14.98
C MET A 16 -6.37 1.19 -13.69
N ASP A 17 -6.43 -0.08 -13.31
CA ASP A 17 -6.62 -0.45 -11.91
C ASP A 17 -5.35 -0.07 -11.13
N THR A 18 -5.05 1.23 -11.05
CA THR A 18 -4.09 1.77 -10.09
C THR A 18 -4.77 1.68 -8.73
N SER A 19 -4.82 0.47 -8.18
CA SER A 19 -5.33 0.19 -6.83
C SER A 19 -4.86 1.31 -5.90
N THR A 20 -5.78 2.20 -5.53
CA THR A 20 -5.46 3.46 -4.86
C THR A 20 -4.94 3.13 -3.46
N LEU A 21 -3.62 3.05 -3.33
CA LEU A 21 -2.99 2.70 -2.07
C LEU A 21 -3.16 3.87 -1.10
N THR A 22 -3.93 3.67 -0.04
CA THR A 22 -4.17 4.67 1.00
C THR A 22 -3.19 4.48 2.16
N THR A 23 -2.97 5.57 2.91
CA THR A 23 -2.15 5.53 4.12
C THR A 23 -2.81 4.61 5.15
N PRO A 24 -2.13 3.56 5.62
CA PRO A 24 -2.76 2.61 6.52
C PRO A 24 -2.90 3.19 7.93
N SER A 25 -3.97 2.79 8.60
CA SER A 25 -4.17 2.98 10.03
C SER A 25 -3.34 2.01 10.85
N PRO A 26 -3.04 2.33 12.13
CA PRO A 26 -2.38 1.39 13.05
C PRO A 26 -3.09 0.03 13.14
N ASP A 27 -4.43 0.02 13.05
CA ASP A 27 -5.22 -1.20 13.15
C ASP A 27 -5.11 -2.07 11.90
N GLU A 28 -5.10 -1.48 10.71
CA GLU A 28 -4.84 -2.20 9.46
C GLU A 28 -3.46 -2.83 9.43
N ILE A 29 -2.44 -2.10 9.89
CA ILE A 29 -1.08 -2.64 10.02
C ILE A 29 -1.09 -3.86 10.96
N ARG A 30 -1.73 -3.76 12.14
CA ARG A 30 -1.84 -4.89 13.08
C ARG A 30 -2.58 -6.07 12.48
N ALA A 31 -3.65 -5.82 11.72
CA ALA A 31 -4.42 -6.87 11.08
C ALA A 31 -3.57 -7.66 10.08
N VAL A 32 -2.76 -6.97 9.26
CA VAL A 32 -1.83 -7.62 8.32
C VAL A 32 -0.73 -8.39 9.06
N LEU A 33 -0.12 -7.80 10.09
CA LEU A 33 0.90 -8.52 10.87
C LEU A 33 0.32 -9.78 11.52
N LYS A 34 -0.89 -9.71 12.07
CA LYS A 34 -1.58 -10.87 12.65
C LYS A 34 -1.92 -11.92 11.59
N LYS A 35 -2.42 -11.51 10.42
CA LYS A 35 -2.74 -12.41 9.29
C LYS A 35 -1.52 -13.25 8.88
N HIS A 36 -0.33 -12.64 8.89
CA HIS A 36 0.93 -13.28 8.52
C HIS A 36 1.74 -13.85 9.70
N ASN A 37 1.17 -13.87 10.92
CA ASN A 37 1.84 -14.31 12.14
C ASN A 37 3.20 -13.62 12.40
N LEU A 38 3.31 -12.34 12.06
CA LEU A 38 4.53 -11.56 12.23
C LEU A 38 4.54 -10.78 13.54
N THR A 39 5.70 -10.80 14.22
CA THR A 39 5.98 -9.88 15.31
C THR A 39 6.36 -8.50 14.79
N ARG A 40 6.37 -7.49 15.68
CA ARG A 40 6.77 -6.12 15.32
C ARG A 40 8.25 -6.05 14.93
N GLU A 41 9.09 -6.85 15.58
CA GLU A 41 10.51 -6.98 15.29
C GLU A 41 10.75 -7.60 13.91
N GLN A 42 9.99 -8.65 13.58
CA GLN A 42 10.07 -9.28 12.26
C GLN A 42 9.60 -8.31 11.17
N ALA A 43 8.50 -7.59 11.38
CA ALA A 43 8.03 -6.57 10.46
C ALA A 43 9.03 -5.43 10.27
N ALA A 44 9.67 -4.97 11.36
CA ALA A 44 10.68 -3.93 11.31
C ALA A 44 11.92 -4.38 10.51
N SER A 45 12.37 -5.62 10.74
CA SER A 45 13.44 -6.26 9.97
C SER A 45 13.08 -6.41 8.49
N LEU A 46 11.86 -6.86 8.20
CA LEU A 46 11.34 -7.04 6.84
C LEU A 46 11.34 -5.74 6.04
N LEU A 47 11.02 -4.62 6.69
CA LEU A 47 11.01 -3.28 6.09
C LEU A 47 12.34 -2.53 6.21
N HIS A 48 13.38 -3.13 6.82
CA HIS A 48 14.67 -2.48 7.10
C HIS A 48 14.54 -1.15 7.87
N VAL A 49 13.60 -1.09 8.82
CA VAL A 49 13.40 0.06 9.71
C VAL A 49 13.68 -0.29 11.17
N SER A 50 13.90 0.72 12.01
CA SER A 50 14.06 0.49 13.45
C SER A 50 12.77 -0.02 14.09
N LEU A 51 12.89 -0.82 15.16
CA LEU A 51 11.73 -1.25 15.95
C LEU A 51 10.93 -0.05 16.51
N ARG A 52 11.65 1.03 16.87
CA ARG A 52 11.02 2.29 17.31
C ARG A 52 10.13 2.89 16.23
N THR A 53 10.56 2.87 14.97
CA THR A 53 9.76 3.33 13.83
C THR A 53 8.48 2.51 13.72
N MET A 54 8.58 1.18 13.81
CA MET A 54 7.41 0.29 13.80
C MET A 54 6.45 0.58 14.96
N HIS A 55 6.96 0.83 16.17
CA HIS A 55 6.14 1.21 17.32
C HIS A 55 5.41 2.55 17.12
N ASN A 56 6.06 3.55 16.51
CA ASN A 56 5.45 4.84 16.22
C ASN A 56 4.31 4.73 15.18
N TRP A 57 4.48 3.86 14.18
CA TRP A 57 3.43 3.56 13.20
C TRP A 57 2.24 2.82 13.80
N LEU A 58 2.50 2.00 14.82
CA LEU A 58 1.49 1.26 15.55
C LEU A 58 0.96 2.00 16.78
N ALA A 59 1.39 3.23 17.06
CA ALA A 59 0.88 3.98 18.19
C ALA A 59 -0.56 4.47 17.91
N PRO A 60 -1.41 4.65 18.95
CA PRO A 60 -2.76 5.20 18.75
C PRO A 60 -2.70 6.59 18.12
N VAL A 61 -3.60 6.85 17.16
CA VAL A 61 -3.71 8.15 16.48
C VAL A 61 -3.95 9.26 17.50
N GLY A 62 -3.25 10.39 17.35
CA GLY A 62 -3.32 11.53 18.26
C GLY A 62 -2.35 11.49 19.45
N THR A 63 -1.62 10.40 19.65
CA THR A 63 -0.55 10.35 20.66
C THR A 63 0.72 11.05 20.17
N VAL A 64 1.54 11.56 21.10
CA VAL A 64 2.81 12.25 20.77
C VAL A 64 3.77 11.40 19.93
N ASN A 65 3.73 10.08 20.12
CA ASN A 65 4.59 9.13 19.43
C ASN A 65 4.01 8.65 18.10
N TYR A 66 2.75 8.95 17.78
CA TYR A 66 2.12 8.52 16.54
C TYR A 66 2.80 9.15 15.33
N ARG A 67 3.12 8.32 14.34
CA ARG A 67 3.56 8.72 13.02
C ARG A 67 2.80 7.89 12.00
N ALA A 68 2.26 8.51 10.95
CA ALA A 68 1.69 7.76 9.85
C ALA A 68 2.77 6.94 9.15
N MET A 69 2.43 5.71 8.76
CA MET A 69 3.33 4.89 7.94
C MET A 69 3.38 5.48 6.52
N PRO A 70 4.57 5.74 5.95
CA PRO A 70 4.68 6.19 4.57
C PRO A 70 4.08 5.16 3.60
N LEU A 71 3.41 5.64 2.54
CA LEU A 71 2.80 4.78 1.51
C LEU A 71 3.79 3.79 0.91
N ALA A 72 5.02 4.23 0.61
CA ALA A 72 6.05 3.36 0.08
C ALA A 72 6.43 2.21 1.03
N ALA A 73 6.44 2.45 2.35
CA ALA A 73 6.72 1.41 3.33
C ALA A 73 5.55 0.43 3.47
N TRP A 74 4.31 0.94 3.37
CA TRP A 74 3.11 0.12 3.35
C TRP A 74 3.06 -0.78 2.11
N GLU A 75 3.30 -0.21 0.93
CA GLU A 75 3.37 -0.94 -0.33
C GLU A 75 4.43 -2.04 -0.28
N LEU A 76 5.64 -1.68 0.18
CA LEU A 76 6.73 -2.63 0.32
C LEU A 76 6.38 -3.78 1.27
N LEU A 77 5.66 -3.48 2.37
CA LEU A 77 5.19 -4.52 3.29
C LEU A 77 4.26 -5.49 2.56
N LEU A 78 3.24 -4.98 1.87
CA LEU A 78 2.27 -5.81 1.15
C LEU A 78 2.94 -6.64 0.05
N ILE A 79 3.89 -6.08 -0.68
CA ILE A 79 4.68 -6.79 -1.69
C ILE A 79 5.47 -7.93 -1.05
N LYS A 80 6.21 -7.66 0.03
CA LYS A 80 7.02 -8.67 0.72
C LYS A 80 6.19 -9.78 1.36
N LEU A 81 4.92 -9.51 1.65
CA LEU A 81 3.96 -10.48 2.19
C LEU A 81 3.14 -11.18 1.09
N GLY A 82 3.32 -10.84 -0.18
CA GLY A 82 2.58 -11.41 -1.30
C GLY A 82 1.11 -10.98 -1.37
N GLU A 83 0.71 -9.90 -0.68
CA GLU A 83 -0.63 -9.32 -0.76
C GLU A 83 -0.82 -8.45 -2.01
N LYS A 84 0.28 -7.93 -2.55
CA LYS A 84 0.28 -7.10 -3.75
C LYS A 84 1.42 -7.53 -4.69
N GLU A 85 1.12 -7.65 -5.98
CA GLU A 85 2.15 -7.90 -6.99
C GLU A 85 2.86 -6.61 -7.38
N VAL A 86 4.15 -6.71 -7.74
CA VAL A 86 4.90 -5.60 -8.32
C VAL A 86 4.52 -5.51 -9.79
N ASP A 87 4.04 -4.35 -10.20
CA ASP A 87 3.65 -4.12 -11.58
C ASP A 87 4.91 -4.13 -12.48
N ARG A 88 4.96 -5.08 -13.42
CA ARG A 88 6.18 -5.44 -14.19
C ARG A 88 6.40 -4.60 -15.46
N TRP A 89 6.06 -3.31 -15.44
CA TRP A 89 6.12 -2.45 -16.65
C TRP A 89 7.50 -1.87 -16.98
N ILE A 90 8.59 -2.50 -16.55
CA ILE A 90 9.94 -2.10 -16.96
C ILE A 90 10.69 -3.35 -17.45
N GLN A 91 10.53 -3.64 -18.74
CA GLN A 91 11.47 -4.42 -19.55
C GLN A 91 11.89 -3.58 -20.75
#